data_AF-A0A838SE37-F1
#
_entry.id   AF-A0A838SE37-F1
#
_cell.length_a   1.000
_cell.length_b   1.000
_cell.length_c   1.000
_cell.angle_alpha   90.00
_cell.angle_beta   90.00
_cell.angle_gamma   90.00
#
_symmetry.space_group_name_H-M   'P 1'
#
loop_
_entity.id
_entity.type
_entity.pdbx_description
1 polymer ?
#
loop_
_entity_poly.entity_id
_entity_poly.type
_entity_poly.pdbx_seq_one_letter_code
_entity_poly.pdbx_strand_id
1 'polypeptide(L)'
;MDFFAISGLLNGIAAMGLALLIYFRSPEDPRYWTYALFWATIALWSFGYYFWLSSNTAEEALFFVKLLMTGATFIAVAFFHHVASLLEKLNHFRKFLKINYLIGV
;
A
#
# COMPACT_ATOMS: atom_id res chain seq x y z
N MET A 1 23.66 -4.05 -8.87
CA MET A 1 22.44 -3.63 -8.14
C MET A 1 22.30 -4.53 -6.95
N ASP A 2 22.08 -3.96 -5.77
CA ASP A 2 22.00 -4.73 -4.55
C ASP A 2 20.77 -5.64 -4.57
N PHE A 3 20.95 -6.87 -4.08
CA PHE A 3 19.90 -7.89 -3.97
C PHE A 3 18.61 -7.33 -3.35
N PHE A 4 18.75 -6.45 -2.35
CA PHE A 4 17.64 -5.78 -1.68
C PHE A 4 16.83 -4.86 -2.62
N ALA A 5 17.47 -4.08 -3.49
CA ALA A 5 16.77 -3.22 -4.45
C ALA A 5 15.91 -4.07 -5.40
N ILE A 6 16.49 -5.14 -5.95
CA ILE A 6 15.78 -6.05 -6.87
C ILE A 6 14.58 -6.70 -6.17
N SER A 7 14.73 -7.09 -4.90
CA SER A 7 13.62 -7.65 -4.13
C SER A 7 12.45 -6.67 -3.97
N GLY A 8 12.74 -5.38 -3.74
CA GLY A 8 11.74 -4.32 -3.70
C GLY A 8 11.01 -4.15 -5.04
N LEU A 9 11.74 -4.16 -6.16
CA LEU A 9 11.13 -4.04 -7.48
C LEU A 9 10.20 -5.21 -7.80
N LEU A 10 10.65 -6.44 -7.60
CA LEU A 10 9.85 -7.64 -7.85
C LEU A 10 8.60 -7.68 -6.95
N ASN A 11 8.75 -7.32 -5.68
CA ASN A 11 7.62 -7.24 -4.75
C ASN A 11 6.62 -6.15 -5.17
N GLY A 12 7.12 -4.99 -5.62
CA GLY A 12 6.29 -3.91 -6.13
C GLY A 12 5.49 -4.32 -7.38
N ILE A 13 6.11 -5.01 -8.32
CA ILE A 13 5.44 -5.52 -9.53
C ILE A 13 4.38 -6.57 -9.15
N ALA A 14 4.71 -7.52 -8.27
CA ALA A 14 3.78 -8.54 -7.81
C ALA A 14 2.57 -7.91 -7.07
N ALA A 15 2.83 -7.01 -6.13
CA ALA A 15 1.80 -6.31 -5.37
C ALA A 15 0.91 -5.44 -6.27
N MET A 16 1.49 -4.70 -7.22
CA MET A 16 0.73 -3.91 -8.20
C MET A 16 -0.11 -4.81 -9.10
N GLY A 17 0.45 -5.92 -9.59
CA GLY A 17 -0.28 -6.91 -10.39
C GLY A 17 -1.48 -7.49 -9.63
N LEU A 18 -1.31 -7.82 -8.36
CA LEU A 18 -2.40 -8.27 -7.49
C LEU A 18 -3.45 -7.17 -7.28
N ALA A 19 -3.03 -5.94 -6.97
CA ALA A 19 -3.94 -4.82 -6.79
C ALA A 19 -4.84 -4.62 -8.02
N LEU A 20 -4.24 -4.58 -9.21
CA LEU A 20 -4.98 -4.44 -10.46
C LEU A 20 -5.89 -5.64 -10.72
N LEU A 21 -5.39 -6.87 -10.61
CA LEU A 21 -6.15 -8.10 -10.85
C LEU A 21 -7.39 -8.18 -9.94
N ILE A 22 -7.23 -7.87 -8.66
CA ILE A 22 -8.30 -7.92 -7.66
C ILE A 22 -9.31 -6.80 -7.92
N TYR A 23 -8.85 -5.56 -8.15
CA TYR A 23 -9.72 -4.42 -8.38
C TYR A 23 -10.62 -4.64 -9.60
N PHE A 24 -10.05 -5.06 -10.72
CA PHE A 24 -10.81 -5.26 -11.96
C PHE A 24 -11.75 -6.46 -11.94
N ARG A 25 -11.62 -7.36 -10.96
CA ARG A 25 -12.50 -8.52 -10.83
C ARG A 25 -13.90 -8.15 -10.33
N SER A 26 -14.00 -7.18 -9.41
CA SER A 26 -15.29 -6.67 -8.92
C SER A 26 -15.10 -5.30 -8.27
N PRO A 27 -15.00 -4.21 -9.06
CA PRO A 27 -14.67 -2.88 -8.55
C PRO A 27 -15.77 -2.29 -7.64
N GLU A 28 -16.99 -2.79 -7.75
CA GLU A 28 -18.15 -2.35 -6.97
C GLU A 28 -18.23 -3.03 -5.60
N ASP A 29 -17.61 -4.21 -5.43
CA ASP A 29 -17.62 -4.95 -4.18
C ASP A 29 -16.54 -4.41 -3.22
N PRO A 30 -16.92 -3.92 -2.02
CA PRO A 30 -15.99 -3.42 -1.02
C PRO A 30 -14.86 -4.38 -0.67
N ARG A 31 -15.12 -5.69 -0.68
CA ARG A 31 -14.13 -6.71 -0.34
C ARG A 31 -12.99 -6.76 -1.34
N TYR A 32 -13.26 -6.46 -2.61
CA TYR A 32 -12.26 -6.49 -3.68
C TYR A 32 -11.45 -5.19 -3.70
N TRP A 33 -12.11 -4.02 -3.78
CA TRP A 33 -11.35 -2.78 -3.91
C TRP A 33 -10.56 -2.43 -2.64
N THR A 34 -11.05 -2.77 -1.45
CA THR A 34 -10.28 -2.55 -0.20
C THR A 34 -9.05 -3.46 -0.13
N TYR A 35 -9.14 -4.68 -0.67
CA TYR A 35 -7.99 -5.58 -0.75
C TYR A 35 -6.98 -5.11 -1.80
N ALA A 36 -7.47 -4.61 -2.94
CA ALA A 36 -6.64 -3.98 -3.95
C ALA A 36 -5.92 -2.75 -3.38
N LEU A 37 -6.60 -1.93 -2.58
CA LEU A 37 -6.01 -0.78 -1.90
C LEU A 37 -4.89 -1.20 -0.96
N PHE A 38 -5.09 -2.27 -0.17
CA PHE A 38 -4.03 -2.85 0.66
C PHE A 38 -2.80 -3.23 -0.18
N TRP A 39 -2.97 -3.97 -1.28
CA TRP A 39 -1.87 -4.31 -2.18
C TRP A 39 -1.21 -3.09 -2.83
N ALA A 40 -1.98 -2.04 -3.14
CA ALA A 40 -1.45 -0.79 -3.67
C ALA A 40 -0.54 -0.07 -2.65
N THR A 41 -0.86 -0.11 -1.35
CA THR A 41 0.02 0.44 -0.31
C THR A 41 1.35 -0.33 -0.20
N ILE A 42 1.31 -1.66 -0.35
CA ILE A 42 2.51 -2.51 -0.41
C ILE A 42 3.34 -2.21 -1.66
N ALA A 43 2.68 -2.00 -2.81
CA ALA A 43 3.37 -1.63 -4.05
C ALA A 43 4.07 -0.28 -3.92
N LEU A 44 3.40 0.72 -3.33
CA LEU A 44 3.98 2.04 -3.06
C LEU A 44 5.22 1.94 -2.16
N TRP A 45 5.12 1.19 -1.06
CA TRP A 45 6.26 0.92 -0.19
C TRP A 45 7.41 0.23 -0.94
N SER A 46 7.11 -0.79 -1.73
CA SER A 46 8.12 -1.60 -2.42
C SER A 46 8.85 -0.82 -3.53
N PHE A 47 8.12 -0.01 -4.31
CA PHE A 47 8.73 0.85 -5.32
C PHE A 47 9.56 1.96 -4.66
N GLY A 48 9.05 2.60 -3.60
CA GLY A 48 9.83 3.58 -2.85
C GLY A 48 11.11 2.98 -2.26
N TYR A 49 11.06 1.74 -1.78
CA TYR A 49 12.24 1.00 -1.31
C TYR A 49 13.27 0.75 -2.43
N TYR A 50 12.82 0.28 -3.60
CA TYR A 50 13.69 0.09 -4.76
C TYR A 50 14.40 1.39 -5.17
N PHE A 51 13.63 2.48 -5.31
CA PHE A 51 14.18 3.76 -5.74
C PHE A 51 15.09 4.40 -4.68
N TRP A 52 14.77 4.23 -3.39
CA TRP A 52 15.66 4.64 -2.30
C TRP A 52 17.04 3.98 -2.42
N LEU A 53 17.07 2.65 -2.60
CA LEU A 53 18.32 1.90 -2.75
C LEU A 53 19.03 2.14 -4.09
N SER A 54 18.35 2.72 -5.07
CA SER A 54 18.90 3.04 -6.39
C SER A 54 19.28 4.52 -6.54
N SER A 55 19.10 5.32 -5.47
CA SER A 55 19.33 6.76 -5.49
C SER A 55 20.81 7.10 -5.56
N ASN A 56 21.16 8.12 -6.36
CA ASN A 56 22.54 8.58 -6.50
C ASN A 56 22.87 9.79 -5.63
N THR A 57 21.84 10.44 -5.05
CA THR A 57 21.98 11.61 -4.19
C THR A 57 21.19 11.43 -2.90
N ALA A 58 21.59 12.16 -1.86
CA ALA A 58 20.89 12.16 -0.58
C ALA A 58 19.47 12.76 -0.69
N GLU A 59 19.27 13.72 -1.58
CA GLU A 59 17.96 14.36 -1.81
C GLU A 59 16.96 13.37 -2.44
N GLU A 60 17.41 12.62 -3.45
CA GLU A 60 16.62 11.56 -4.09
C GLU A 60 16.28 10.45 -3.08
N ALA A 61 17.28 9.99 -2.33
CA ALA A 61 17.10 8.98 -1.29
C ALA A 61 16.08 9.43 -0.24
N LEU A 62 16.17 10.67 0.25
CA LEU A 62 15.25 11.22 1.23
C LEU A 62 13.81 11.32 0.69
N PHE A 63 13.65 11.68 -0.58
CA PHE A 63 12.34 11.71 -1.23
C PHE A 63 11.71 10.32 -1.25
N PHE A 64 12.44 9.30 -1.70
CA PHE A 64 11.92 7.94 -1.79
C PHE A 64 11.69 7.29 -0.42
N VAL A 65 12.49 7.64 0.60
CA VAL A 65 12.21 7.25 1.99
C VAL A 65 10.90 7.86 2.48
N LYS A 66 10.63 9.14 2.21
CA LYS A 66 9.33 9.75 2.57
C LYS A 66 8.17 9.06 1.84
N LEU A 67 8.36 8.73 0.56
CA LEU A 67 7.37 8.03 -0.25
C LEU A 67 7.08 6.62 0.29
N LEU A 68 8.11 5.82 0.56
CA LEU A 68 7.92 4.46 1.08
C LEU A 68 7.31 4.46 2.47
N MET A 69 7.67 5.43 3.33
CA MET A 69 7.07 5.58 4.66
C MET A 69 5.58 5.94 4.56
N THR A 70 5.17 6.71 3.55
CA THR A 70 3.75 6.94 3.27
C THR A 70 3.03 5.63 2.97
N GLY A 71 3.61 4.78 2.11
CA GLY A 71 3.12 3.42 1.88
C GLY A 71 3.01 2.61 3.18
N ALA A 72 4.09 2.56 3.97
CA ALA A 72 4.16 1.81 5.22
C ALA A 72 3.07 2.21 6.22
N THR A 73 2.86 3.52 6.41
CA THR A 73 1.82 4.06 7.29
C THR A 73 0.42 3.59 6.88
N PHE A 74 0.12 3.62 5.58
CA PHE A 74 -1.21 3.23 5.10
C PHE A 74 -1.43 1.72 4.96
N ILE A 75 -0.38 0.88 5.05
CA ILE A 75 -0.55 -0.60 5.04
C ILE A 75 -1.49 -1.04 6.16
N ALA A 76 -1.27 -0.59 7.40
CA ALA A 76 -2.09 -0.97 8.54
C ALA A 76 -3.54 -0.49 8.38
N VAL A 77 -3.72 0.76 7.95
CA VAL A 77 -5.04 1.38 7.73
C VAL A 77 -5.80 0.66 6.62
N ALA A 78 -5.16 0.39 5.48
CA ALA A 78 -5.77 -0.31 4.34
C ALA A 78 -6.08 -1.78 4.68
N PHE A 79 -5.22 -2.45 5.45
CA PHE A 79 -5.49 -3.79 5.93
C PHE A 79 -6.70 -3.82 6.87
N PHE A 80 -6.76 -2.92 7.85
CA PHE A 80 -7.92 -2.80 8.73
C PHE A 80 -9.20 -2.49 7.96
N HIS A 81 -9.14 -1.60 6.96
CA HIS A 81 -10.25 -1.34 6.05
C HIS A 81 -10.71 -2.60 5.34
N HIS A 82 -9.78 -3.40 4.82
CA HIS A 82 -10.10 -4.66 4.18
C HIS A 82 -10.74 -5.66 5.16
N VAL A 83 -10.21 -5.82 6.37
CA VAL A 83 -10.80 -6.70 7.40
C VAL A 83 -12.21 -6.25 7.78
N ALA A 84 -12.43 -4.95 7.98
CA ALA A 84 -13.76 -4.41 8.26
C ALA A 84 -14.75 -4.66 7.10
N SER A 85 -14.27 -4.60 5.86
CA SER A 85 -15.05 -4.96 4.67
C SER A 85 -15.37 -6.44 4.59
N LEU A 86 -14.39 -7.31 4.87
CA LEU A 86 -14.53 -8.77 4.84
C LEU A 86 -15.55 -9.26 5.88
N LEU A 87 -15.59 -8.59 7.03
CA LEU A 87 -16.54 -8.89 8.12
C LEU A 87 -17.89 -8.17 7.98
N GLU A 88 -18.12 -7.43 6.88
CA GLU A 88 -19.33 -6.64 6.64
C GLU A 88 -19.62 -5.60 7.76
N LYS A 89 -18.56 -5.10 8.42
CA LYS A 89 -18.63 -4.17 9.56
C LYS A 89 -18.18 -2.74 9.22
N LEU A 90 -18.09 -2.37 7.93
CA LEU A 90 -17.65 -1.04 7.50
C LEU A 90 -18.47 0.10 8.13
N ASN A 91 -19.79 -0.07 8.22
CA ASN A 91 -20.66 0.96 8.82
C ASN A 91 -20.37 1.16 10.31
N HIS A 92 -20.03 0.09 11.03
CA HIS A 92 -19.68 0.13 12.45
C HIS A 92 -18.37 0.88 12.67
N PHE A 93 -17.36 0.64 11.82
CA PHE A 93 -16.02 1.25 11.95
C PHE A 93 -15.82 2.53 11.13
N ARG A 94 -16.84 3.06 10.45
CA ARG A 94 -16.70 4.16 9.49
C ARG A 94 -15.99 5.39 10.06
N LYS A 95 -16.33 5.79 11.29
CA LYS A 95 -15.71 6.96 11.94
C LYS A 95 -14.24 6.67 12.28
N PHE A 96 -13.96 5.49 12.81
CA PHE A 96 -12.61 5.05 13.14
C PHE A 96 -11.73 5.01 11.87
N LEU A 97 -12.22 4.40 10.79
CA LEU A 97 -11.55 4.37 9.48
C LEU A 97 -11.21 5.77 8.96
N LYS A 98 -12.16 6.71 8.98
CA LYS A 98 -11.92 8.09 8.54
C LYS A 98 -10.81 8.78 9.33
N ILE A 99 -10.76 8.55 10.64
CA ILE A 99 -9.71 9.10 11.50
C ILE A 99 -8.37 8.47 11.15
N ASN A 100 -8.31 7.13 11.01
CA ASN A 100 -7.10 6.40 10.67
C ASN A 100 -6.53 6.86 9.31
N TYR A 101 -7.39 7.09 8.30
CA TYR A 101 -6.95 7.65 7.01
C TYR A 101 -6.44 9.10 7.10
N LEU A 102 -6.91 9.89 8.06
CA LEU A 102 -6.48 11.27 8.25
C LEU A 102 -5.14 11.36 8.97
N ILE A 103 -4.94 10.52 10.00
CA ILE A 103 -3.75 10.59 10.87
C ILE A 103 -2.68 9.56 10.53
N GLY A 104 -3.01 8.53 9.75
CA GLY A 104 -2.10 7.43 9.41
C GLY A 104 -1.80 6.49 10.58
N VAL A 105 -2.73 6.31 11.52
CA VAL A 105 -2.58 5.45 12.71
C VAL A 105 -3.83 4.63 12.90
#